data_AF-A0A849Z8N4-F1
#
_entry.id   AF-A0A849Z8N4-F1
#
_cell.length_a   1.000
_cell.length_b   1.000
_cell.length_c   1.000
_cell.angle_alpha   90.00
_cell.angle_beta   90.00
_cell.angle_gamma   90.00
#
_symmetry.space_group_name_H-M   'P 1'
#
loop_
_entity.id
_entity.type
_entity.pdbx_description
1 polymer ?
#
loop_
_entity_poly.entity_id
_entity_poly.type
_entity_poly.pdbx_seq_one_letter_code
_entity_poly.pdbx_strand_id
1 'polypeptide(L)'
;MATTASESDLEVVRMADDQARRWRIAALLGICLFAGVVVAFEGGFETRSNLLALVVLLPGLVIAWRAGAMRRAFAFAQLGRIRAEGLAATKLLSQGDYEGARGAYARLLVTARPFAAFHSVHVFMYGVTSFYLGNTREAVKLARRVLDSDWLKHPRMRGHRNLAETWSILIFLEAGQLEEAKRLLSSRSDSSVSTGKIAVALCEERWDDALSEAKRALAASDVLKESRPTIAALGLFAAKKLGQADDERVFEEVLAAQPLGKLARENPALTRFL
;
A
#
# COMPACT_ATOMS: atom_id res chain seq x y z
N MET A 1 20.18 -26.05 1.37
CA MET A 1 19.89 -25.82 -0.06
C MET A 1 18.61 -25.01 -0.14
N ALA A 2 18.73 -23.73 -0.48
CA ALA A 2 17.59 -22.82 -0.58
C ALA A 2 16.89 -23.05 -1.92
N THR A 3 15.64 -23.51 -1.87
CA THR A 3 14.75 -23.47 -3.03
C THR A 3 14.34 -22.03 -3.27
N THR A 4 15.09 -21.37 -4.14
CA THR A 4 14.66 -20.13 -4.80
C THR A 4 13.36 -20.43 -5.54
N ALA A 5 12.24 -19.88 -5.08
CA ALA A 5 11.04 -19.81 -5.90
C ALA A 5 11.34 -18.82 -7.04
N SER A 6 11.81 -19.36 -8.17
CA SER A 6 12.08 -18.60 -9.39
C SER A 6 10.78 -18.33 -10.15
N GLU A 7 10.83 -17.30 -10.99
CA GLU A 7 9.81 -16.83 -11.93
C GLU A 7 9.06 -17.94 -12.73
N SER A 8 9.62 -19.13 -12.82
CA SER A 8 9.01 -20.35 -13.39
C SER A 8 7.70 -20.78 -12.72
N ASP A 9 7.51 -20.51 -11.43
CA ASP A 9 6.26 -20.85 -10.72
C ASP A 9 5.10 -19.90 -11.08
N LEU A 10 5.40 -18.78 -11.75
CA LEU A 10 4.41 -17.79 -12.20
C LEU A 10 3.74 -18.16 -13.52
N GLU A 11 4.35 -19.03 -14.33
CA GLU A 11 3.80 -19.48 -15.61
C GLU A 11 2.73 -20.57 -15.46
N VAL A 12 2.84 -21.43 -14.44
CA VAL A 12 1.86 -22.48 -14.15
C VAL A 12 0.47 -21.88 -13.81
N VAL A 13 0.43 -20.66 -13.25
CA VAL A 13 -0.81 -19.97 -12.90
C VAL A 13 -1.46 -19.27 -14.10
N ARG A 14 -0.69 -18.90 -15.14
CA ARG A 14 -1.27 -18.48 -16.43
C ARG A 14 -2.10 -19.61 -17.07
N MET A 15 -1.74 -20.88 -16.86
CA MET A 15 -2.54 -22.02 -17.32
C MET A 15 -3.83 -22.23 -16.49
N ALA A 16 -3.83 -21.89 -15.20
CA ALA A 16 -4.99 -22.05 -14.32
C ALA A 16 -6.10 -21.02 -14.60
N ASP A 17 -5.73 -19.77 -14.89
CA ASP A 17 -6.70 -18.74 -15.34
C ASP A 17 -7.27 -19.08 -16.74
N ASP A 18 -6.47 -19.73 -17.58
CA ASP A 18 -6.90 -20.23 -18.88
C ASP A 18 -7.86 -21.42 -18.76
N GLN A 19 -7.63 -22.32 -17.78
CA GLN A 19 -8.53 -23.43 -17.47
C GLN A 19 -9.87 -22.93 -16.89
N ALA A 20 -9.85 -21.94 -16.00
CA ALA A 20 -11.06 -21.30 -15.47
C ALA A 20 -11.83 -20.54 -16.55
N ARG A 21 -11.15 -19.95 -17.54
CA ARG A 21 -11.79 -19.35 -18.73
C ARG A 21 -12.38 -20.43 -19.65
N ARG A 22 -11.69 -21.55 -19.86
CA ARG A 22 -12.18 -22.71 -20.64
C ARG A 22 -13.41 -23.36 -20.02
N TRP A 23 -13.45 -23.53 -18.70
CA TRP A 23 -14.62 -24.04 -18.00
C TRP A 23 -15.82 -23.09 -18.06
N ARG A 24 -15.60 -21.75 -18.07
CA ARG A 24 -16.67 -20.77 -18.30
C ARG A 24 -17.23 -20.84 -19.71
N ILE A 25 -16.37 -20.98 -20.72
CA ILE A 25 -16.79 -21.14 -22.12
C ILE A 25 -17.52 -22.48 -22.30
N ALA A 26 -17.03 -23.56 -21.69
CA ALA A 26 -17.67 -24.88 -21.74
C ALA A 26 -19.04 -24.90 -21.04
N ALA A 27 -19.19 -24.22 -19.89
CA ALA A 27 -20.48 -24.11 -19.20
C ALA A 27 -21.49 -23.27 -20.00
N LEU A 28 -21.05 -22.16 -20.60
CA LEU A 28 -21.91 -21.35 -21.48
C LEU A 28 -22.29 -22.12 -22.75
N LEU A 29 -21.35 -22.84 -23.37
CA LEU A 29 -21.62 -23.71 -24.52
C LEU A 29 -22.57 -24.86 -24.15
N GLY A 30 -22.44 -25.47 -22.98
CA GLY A 30 -23.34 -26.52 -22.49
C GLY A 30 -24.78 -26.01 -22.29
N ILE A 31 -24.94 -24.80 -21.76
CA ILE A 31 -26.25 -24.15 -21.62
C ILE A 31 -26.84 -23.81 -23.01
N CYS A 32 -26.03 -23.30 -23.94
CA CYS A 32 -26.48 -23.00 -25.31
C CYS A 32 -26.83 -24.25 -26.11
N LEU A 33 -26.05 -25.33 -26.00
CA LEU A 33 -26.33 -26.63 -26.64
C LEU A 33 -27.62 -27.24 -26.10
N PHE A 34 -27.83 -27.20 -24.79
CA PHE A 34 -29.06 -27.73 -24.18
C PHE A 34 -30.29 -26.91 -24.56
N ALA A 35 -30.19 -25.57 -24.58
CA ALA A 35 -31.25 -24.70 -25.08
C ALA A 35 -31.54 -24.95 -26.58
N GLY A 36 -30.52 -25.19 -27.39
CA GLY A 36 -30.67 -25.56 -28.80
C GLY A 36 -31.36 -26.90 -29.01
N VAL A 37 -31.08 -27.90 -28.16
CA VAL A 37 -31.75 -29.23 -28.20
C VAL A 37 -33.23 -29.13 -27.80
N VAL A 38 -33.56 -28.30 -26.81
CA VAL A 38 -34.96 -28.05 -26.42
C VAL A 38 -35.74 -27.34 -27.53
N VAL A 39 -35.13 -26.35 -28.19
CA VAL A 39 -35.74 -25.66 -29.35
C VAL A 39 -35.87 -26.57 -30.58
N ALA A 40 -34.92 -27.48 -30.80
CA ALA A 40 -34.95 -28.41 -31.94
C ALA A 40 -35.99 -29.53 -31.78
N PHE A 41 -36.35 -29.92 -30.56
CA PHE A 41 -37.38 -30.92 -30.29
C PHE A 41 -38.81 -30.35 -30.30
N GLU A 42 -38.98 -29.04 -30.13
CA GLU A 42 -40.28 -28.36 -30.15
C GLU A 42 -40.47 -27.55 -31.43
N GLY A 43 -40.59 -28.25 -32.56
CA GLY A 43 -41.11 -27.66 -33.79
C GLY A 43 -42.57 -27.25 -33.62
N GLY A 44 -42.83 -26.06 -33.07
CA GLY A 44 -44.16 -25.49 -32.91
C GLY A 44 -44.17 -24.32 -31.91
N PHE A 45 -44.14 -23.10 -32.42
CA PHE A 45 -44.21 -21.86 -31.62
C PHE A 45 -45.59 -21.71 -30.95
N GLU A 46 -45.76 -22.26 -29.75
CA GLU A 46 -46.84 -21.88 -28.83
C GLU A 46 -46.27 -21.28 -27.54
N THR A 47 -46.91 -20.23 -27.04
CA THR A 47 -46.57 -19.41 -25.85
C THR A 47 -46.29 -20.21 -24.55
N ARG A 48 -46.58 -21.50 -24.51
CA ARG A 48 -46.23 -22.41 -23.40
C ARG A 48 -44.74 -22.81 -23.38
N SER A 49 -44.05 -22.89 -24.52
CA SER A 49 -42.63 -23.27 -24.59
C SER A 49 -41.70 -22.19 -24.02
N ASN A 50 -42.07 -20.91 -24.17
CA ASN A 50 -41.33 -19.79 -23.58
C ASN A 50 -41.37 -19.77 -22.04
N LEU A 51 -42.49 -20.18 -21.43
CA LEU A 51 -42.61 -20.29 -19.97
C LEU A 51 -41.81 -21.48 -19.42
N LEU A 52 -41.81 -22.62 -20.13
CA LEU A 52 -40.99 -23.79 -19.80
C LEU A 52 -39.49 -23.49 -19.90
N ALA A 53 -39.06 -22.81 -20.98
CA ALA A 53 -37.68 -22.35 -21.12
C ALA A 53 -37.26 -21.41 -19.99
N LEU A 54 -38.14 -20.50 -19.56
CA LEU A 54 -37.87 -19.59 -18.43
C LEU A 54 -37.73 -20.35 -17.11
N VAL A 55 -38.60 -21.34 -16.85
CA VAL A 55 -38.57 -22.19 -15.65
C VAL A 55 -37.31 -23.07 -15.60
N VAL A 56 -36.78 -23.49 -16.75
CA VAL A 56 -35.53 -24.27 -16.83
C VAL A 56 -34.28 -23.38 -16.70
N LEU A 57 -34.32 -22.15 -17.21
CA LEU A 57 -33.18 -21.21 -17.14
C LEU A 57 -33.08 -20.47 -15.78
N LEU A 58 -34.20 -20.25 -15.10
CA LEU A 58 -34.26 -19.55 -13.80
C LEU A 58 -33.39 -20.22 -12.71
N PRO A 59 -33.42 -21.55 -12.51
CA PRO A 59 -32.52 -22.24 -11.57
C PRO A 59 -31.04 -22.03 -11.91
N GLY A 60 -30.68 -22.09 -13.20
CA GLY A 60 -29.31 -21.83 -13.66
C GLY A 60 -28.86 -20.39 -13.37
N LEU A 61 -29.74 -19.41 -13.59
CA LEU A 61 -29.50 -18.00 -13.29
C LEU A 61 -29.35 -17.77 -11.78
N VAL A 62 -30.19 -18.40 -10.95
CA VAL A 62 -30.13 -18.30 -9.48
C VAL A 62 -28.87 -18.96 -8.93
N ILE A 63 -28.44 -20.11 -9.47
CA ILE A 63 -27.18 -20.77 -9.10
C ILE A 63 -25.99 -19.90 -9.51
N ALA A 64 -25.98 -19.34 -10.72
CA ALA A 64 -24.93 -18.43 -11.17
C ALA A 64 -24.87 -17.14 -10.31
N TRP A 65 -26.02 -16.58 -9.95
CA TRP A 65 -26.11 -15.42 -9.07
C TRP A 65 -25.64 -15.74 -7.64
N ARG A 66 -26.07 -16.87 -7.07
CA ARG A 66 -25.62 -17.35 -5.74
C ARG A 66 -24.14 -17.67 -5.72
N ALA A 67 -23.60 -18.29 -6.77
CA ALA A 67 -22.17 -18.53 -6.92
C ALA A 67 -21.39 -17.21 -7.01
N GLY A 68 -21.92 -16.21 -7.75
CA GLY A 68 -21.36 -14.86 -7.78
C GLY A 68 -21.41 -14.14 -6.43
N ALA A 69 -22.50 -14.30 -5.68
CA ALA A 69 -22.66 -13.74 -4.34
C ALA A 69 -21.71 -14.40 -3.33
N MET A 70 -21.59 -15.74 -3.35
CA MET A 70 -20.65 -16.48 -2.49
C MET A 70 -19.20 -16.13 -2.81
N ARG A 71 -18.85 -15.98 -4.09
CA ARG A 71 -17.50 -15.56 -4.50
C ARG A 71 -17.17 -14.15 -4.00
N ARG A 72 -18.13 -13.22 -4.05
CA ARG A 72 -17.96 -11.88 -3.47
C ARG A 72 -17.83 -11.94 -1.95
N ALA A 73 -18.67 -12.72 -1.27
CA ALA A 73 -18.60 -12.89 0.19
C ALA A 73 -17.25 -13.47 0.63
N PHE A 74 -16.75 -14.50 -0.07
CA PHE A 74 -15.44 -15.08 0.17
C PHE A 74 -14.31 -14.09 -0.08
N ALA A 75 -14.37 -13.31 -1.17
CA ALA A 75 -13.41 -12.24 -1.43
C ALA A 75 -13.42 -11.18 -0.33
N PHE A 76 -14.59 -10.75 0.17
CA PHE A 76 -14.70 -9.81 1.29
C PHE A 76 -14.15 -10.39 2.60
N ALA A 77 -14.40 -11.66 2.88
CA ALA A 77 -13.84 -12.34 4.05
C ALA A 77 -12.30 -12.41 3.97
N GLN A 78 -11.76 -12.74 2.80
CA GLN A 78 -10.31 -12.73 2.56
C GLN A 78 -9.72 -11.32 2.70
N LEU A 79 -10.38 -10.29 2.16
CA LEU A 79 -9.94 -8.90 2.33
C LEU A 79 -9.93 -8.46 3.80
N GLY A 80 -10.96 -8.85 4.56
CA GLY A 80 -11.02 -8.59 6.00
C GLY A 80 -9.85 -9.23 6.74
N ARG A 81 -9.52 -10.49 6.42
CA ARG A 81 -8.38 -11.20 7.00
C ARG A 81 -7.04 -10.56 6.62
N ILE A 82 -6.83 -10.26 5.33
CA ILE A 82 -5.61 -9.58 4.83
C ILE A 82 -5.43 -8.25 5.56
N ARG A 83 -6.50 -7.48 5.74
CA ARG A 83 -6.46 -6.21 6.48
C ARG A 83 -6.07 -6.41 7.95
N ALA A 84 -6.68 -7.38 8.63
CA ALA A 84 -6.38 -7.66 10.03
C ALA A 84 -4.92 -8.10 10.23
N GLU A 85 -4.44 -9.02 9.39
CA GLU A 85 -3.04 -9.46 9.37
C GLU A 85 -2.08 -8.31 9.01
N GLY A 86 -2.47 -7.43 8.07
CA GLY A 86 -1.72 -6.23 7.72
C GLY A 86 -1.58 -5.24 8.88
N LEU A 87 -2.65 -5.02 9.64
CA LEU A 87 -2.62 -4.17 10.84
C LEU A 87 -1.77 -4.79 11.95
N ALA A 88 -1.81 -6.12 12.12
CA ALA A 88 -0.94 -6.81 13.06
C ALA A 88 0.54 -6.67 12.66
N ALA A 89 0.87 -6.79 11.37
CA ALA A 89 2.22 -6.55 10.86
C ALA A 89 2.68 -5.09 11.10
N THR A 90 1.80 -4.11 10.89
CA THR A 90 2.09 -2.70 11.19
C THR A 90 2.34 -2.47 12.67
N LYS A 91 1.65 -3.21 13.55
CA LYS A 91 1.86 -3.15 15.00
C LYS A 91 3.24 -3.69 15.40
N LEU A 92 3.68 -4.79 14.79
CA LEU A 92 5.04 -5.31 15.01
C LEU A 92 6.09 -4.26 14.59
N LEU A 93 5.90 -3.65 13.40
CA LEU A 93 6.75 -2.58 12.90
C LEU A 93 6.81 -1.40 13.88
N SER A 94 5.66 -0.92 14.39
CA SER A 94 5.63 0.21 15.33
C SER A 94 6.25 -0.08 16.69
N GLN A 95 6.28 -1.36 17.10
CA GLN A 95 6.95 -1.83 18.30
C GLN A 95 8.47 -2.06 18.09
N GLY A 96 8.94 -1.93 16.85
CA GLY A 96 10.33 -2.18 16.46
C GLY A 96 10.69 -3.66 16.38
N ASP A 97 9.70 -4.56 16.25
CA ASP A 97 9.94 -5.95 15.83
C ASP A 97 9.98 -6.01 14.30
N TYR A 98 11.12 -5.59 13.74
CA TYR A 98 11.29 -5.47 12.31
C TYR A 98 11.35 -6.83 11.60
N GLU A 99 11.98 -7.84 12.19
CA GLU A 99 12.01 -9.19 11.62
C GLU A 99 10.63 -9.86 11.65
N GLY A 100 9.89 -9.72 12.77
CA GLY A 100 8.51 -10.19 12.86
C GLY A 100 7.58 -9.50 11.84
N ALA A 101 7.69 -8.17 11.71
CA ALA A 101 6.97 -7.40 10.71
C ALA A 101 7.31 -7.87 9.28
N ARG A 102 8.59 -8.10 8.98
CA ARG A 102 9.07 -8.56 7.67
C ARG A 102 8.47 -9.91 7.33
N GLY A 103 8.55 -10.86 8.26
CA GLY A 103 7.95 -12.19 8.10
C GLY A 103 6.44 -12.13 7.89
N ALA A 104 5.74 -11.24 8.61
CA ALA A 104 4.31 -11.04 8.44
C ALA A 104 3.95 -10.45 7.07
N TYR A 105 4.65 -9.40 6.63
CA TYR A 105 4.42 -8.82 5.30
C TYR A 105 4.79 -9.79 4.17
N ALA A 106 5.83 -10.60 4.31
CA ALA A 106 6.17 -11.63 3.32
C ALA A 106 5.02 -12.61 3.07
N ARG A 107 4.35 -13.07 4.14
CA ARG A 107 3.17 -13.94 4.02
C ARG A 107 2.01 -13.21 3.33
N LEU A 108 1.78 -11.95 3.70
CA LEU A 108 0.76 -11.10 3.09
C LEU A 108 1.01 -10.85 1.59
N LEU A 109 2.25 -10.80 1.13
CA LEU A 109 2.53 -10.66 -0.31
C LEU A 109 1.97 -11.82 -1.12
N VAL A 110 2.03 -13.04 -0.58
CA VAL A 110 1.48 -14.24 -1.21
C VAL A 110 -0.04 -14.21 -1.17
N THR A 111 -0.63 -13.98 0.01
CA THR A 111 -2.08 -14.04 0.20
C THR A 111 -2.82 -12.87 -0.45
N ALA A 112 -2.22 -11.68 -0.48
CA ALA A 112 -2.83 -10.48 -1.07
C ALA A 112 -2.60 -10.36 -2.58
N ARG A 113 -1.80 -11.23 -3.20
CA ARG A 113 -1.49 -11.18 -4.65
C ARG A 113 -2.73 -11.08 -5.56
N PRO A 114 -3.85 -11.79 -5.30
CA PRO A 114 -5.06 -11.65 -6.10
C PRO A 114 -5.74 -10.27 -5.98
N PHE A 115 -5.36 -9.47 -4.99
CA PHE A 115 -5.94 -8.18 -4.64
C PHE A 115 -4.91 -7.07 -4.84
N ALA A 116 -4.73 -6.66 -6.09
CA ALA A 116 -3.60 -5.81 -6.52
C ALA A 116 -3.37 -4.54 -5.66
N ALA A 117 -4.43 -3.83 -5.23
CA ALA A 117 -4.28 -2.65 -4.36
C ALA A 117 -3.68 -3.00 -2.97
N PHE A 118 -4.14 -4.10 -2.36
CA PHE A 118 -3.60 -4.58 -1.08
C PHE A 118 -2.20 -5.13 -1.26
N HIS A 119 -1.94 -5.85 -2.35
CA HIS A 119 -0.61 -6.34 -2.69
C HIS A 119 0.39 -5.19 -2.77
N SER A 120 0.09 -4.10 -3.49
CA SER A 120 0.99 -2.94 -3.61
C SER A 120 1.29 -2.29 -2.26
N VAL A 121 0.30 -2.18 -1.37
CA VAL A 121 0.50 -1.66 -0.01
C VAL A 121 1.44 -2.58 0.78
N HIS A 122 1.29 -3.90 0.68
CA HIS A 122 2.17 -4.83 1.38
C HIS A 122 3.57 -4.91 0.77
N VAL A 123 3.72 -4.74 -0.55
CA VAL A 123 5.03 -4.56 -1.21
C VAL A 123 5.75 -3.35 -0.63
N PHE A 124 5.02 -2.25 -0.50
CA PHE A 124 5.53 -1.02 0.08
C PHE A 124 5.94 -1.19 1.55
N MET A 125 5.07 -1.74 2.39
CA MET A 125 5.37 -1.94 3.82
C MET A 125 6.50 -2.95 4.06
N TYR A 126 6.62 -3.98 3.20
CA TYR A 126 7.77 -4.88 3.20
C TYR A 126 9.07 -4.12 2.87
N GLY A 127 9.03 -3.17 1.93
CA GLY A 127 10.14 -2.26 1.64
C GLY A 127 10.53 -1.37 2.82
N VAL A 128 9.54 -0.76 3.50
CA VAL A 128 9.78 0.03 4.73
C VAL A 128 10.42 -0.84 5.81
N THR A 129 9.97 -2.07 5.98
CA THR A 129 10.56 -2.97 6.97
C THR A 129 11.99 -3.37 6.60
N SER A 130 12.25 -3.58 5.30
CA SER A 130 13.60 -3.85 4.79
C SER A 130 14.55 -2.67 5.05
N PHE A 131 14.04 -1.43 4.94
CA PHE A 131 14.76 -0.21 5.29
C PHE A 131 15.19 -0.18 6.75
N TYR A 132 14.29 -0.48 7.70
CA TYR A 132 14.63 -0.57 9.13
C TYR A 132 15.61 -1.69 9.47
N LEU A 133 15.66 -2.75 8.66
CA LEU A 133 16.65 -3.84 8.80
C LEU A 133 17.99 -3.55 8.11
N GLY A 134 18.21 -2.32 7.64
CA GLY A 134 19.45 -1.92 6.95
C GLY A 134 19.58 -2.46 5.52
N ASN A 135 18.54 -3.08 4.96
CA ASN A 135 18.52 -3.56 3.58
C ASN A 135 18.11 -2.45 2.60
N THR A 136 18.85 -1.33 2.61
CA THR A 136 18.53 -0.10 1.87
C THR A 136 18.38 -0.34 0.37
N ARG A 137 19.19 -1.22 -0.23
CA ARG A 137 19.10 -1.56 -1.67
C ARG A 137 17.74 -2.17 -2.04
N GLU A 138 17.23 -3.08 -1.21
CA GLU A 138 15.92 -3.71 -1.45
C GLU A 138 14.79 -2.71 -1.19
N ALA A 139 14.91 -1.89 -0.14
CA ALA A 139 13.96 -0.82 0.14
C ALA A 139 13.82 0.16 -1.03
N VAL A 140 14.93 0.62 -1.62
CA VAL A 140 14.95 1.48 -2.82
C VAL A 140 14.25 0.82 -4.01
N LYS A 141 14.57 -0.45 -4.27
CA LYS A 141 13.96 -1.21 -5.37
C LYS A 141 12.44 -1.30 -5.22
N LEU A 142 11.96 -1.59 -4.00
CA LEU A 142 10.54 -1.73 -3.71
C LEU A 142 9.81 -0.39 -3.71
N ALA A 143 10.45 0.67 -3.19
CA ALA A 143 9.92 2.03 -3.24
C ALA A 143 9.65 2.47 -4.70
N ARG A 144 10.64 2.32 -5.59
CA ARG A 144 10.46 2.62 -7.03
C ARG A 144 9.33 1.82 -7.66
N ARG A 145 9.33 0.50 -7.44
CA ARG A 145 8.27 -0.38 -7.96
C ARG A 145 6.87 0.07 -7.53
N VAL A 146 6.72 0.54 -6.30
CA VAL A 146 5.45 1.01 -5.76
C VAL A 146 5.06 2.37 -6.35
N LEU A 147 6.02 3.30 -6.49
CA LEU A 147 5.78 4.63 -7.06
C LEU A 147 5.43 4.56 -8.55
N ASP A 148 6.05 3.64 -9.29
CA ASP A 148 5.75 3.39 -10.72
C ASP A 148 4.41 2.67 -10.91
N SER A 149 3.78 2.20 -9.84
CA SER A 149 2.54 1.45 -9.90
C SER A 149 1.33 2.36 -10.12
N ASP A 150 0.51 2.04 -11.13
CA ASP A 150 -0.76 2.75 -11.39
C ASP A 150 -1.77 2.64 -10.24
N TRP A 151 -1.61 1.68 -9.33
CA TRP A 151 -2.52 1.48 -8.20
C TRP A 151 -2.57 2.66 -7.24
N LEU A 152 -1.45 3.35 -7.03
CA LEU A 152 -1.41 4.54 -6.17
C LEU A 152 -1.98 5.80 -6.85
N LYS A 153 -2.21 5.76 -8.18
CA LYS A 153 -2.84 6.87 -8.91
C LYS A 153 -4.35 6.95 -8.68
N HIS A 154 -4.97 5.87 -8.19
CA HIS A 154 -6.40 5.84 -7.92
C HIS A 154 -6.79 6.83 -6.79
N PRO A 155 -7.86 7.64 -6.92
CA PRO A 155 -8.23 8.66 -5.94
C PRO A 155 -8.40 8.14 -4.50
N ARG A 156 -8.96 6.92 -4.34
CA ARG A 156 -9.12 6.27 -3.02
C ARG A 156 -7.80 5.86 -2.35
N MET A 157 -6.70 5.84 -3.10
CA MET A 157 -5.38 5.47 -2.60
C MET A 157 -4.50 6.69 -2.29
N ARG A 158 -5.04 7.93 -2.39
CA ARG A 158 -4.28 9.16 -2.17
C ARG A 158 -3.53 9.19 -0.83
N GLY A 159 -4.18 8.77 0.26
CA GLY A 159 -3.53 8.69 1.57
C GLY A 159 -2.36 7.69 1.61
N HIS A 160 -2.54 6.50 1.01
CA HIS A 160 -1.47 5.50 0.89
C HIS A 160 -0.33 5.97 0.00
N ARG A 161 -0.65 6.74 -1.06
CA ARG A 161 0.34 7.34 -1.93
C ARG A 161 1.18 8.38 -1.19
N ASN A 162 0.56 9.28 -0.43
CA ASN A 162 1.29 10.30 0.35
C ASN A 162 2.24 9.64 1.37
N LEU A 163 1.78 8.56 2.03
CA LEU A 163 2.61 7.77 2.92
C LEU A 163 3.77 7.11 2.15
N ALA A 164 3.48 6.48 1.01
CA ALA A 164 4.49 5.82 0.18
C ALA A 164 5.56 6.78 -0.31
N GLU A 165 5.17 7.97 -0.77
CA GLU A 165 6.08 9.03 -1.20
C GLU A 165 6.94 9.54 -0.04
N THR A 166 6.35 9.82 1.12
CA THR A 166 7.08 10.29 2.30
C THR A 166 8.17 9.30 2.72
N TRP A 167 7.84 8.03 2.84
CA TRP A 167 8.84 7.00 3.16
C TRP A 167 9.85 6.79 2.03
N SER A 168 9.43 6.88 0.77
CA SER A 168 10.36 6.76 -0.36
C SER A 168 11.40 7.86 -0.35
N ILE A 169 11.02 9.09 0.02
CA ILE A 169 11.95 10.20 0.26
C ILE A 169 12.98 9.82 1.32
N LEU A 170 12.55 9.32 2.48
CA LEU A 170 13.46 8.92 3.55
C LEU A 170 14.39 7.78 3.12
N ILE A 171 13.86 6.78 2.42
CA ILE A 171 14.63 5.65 1.87
C ILE A 171 15.68 6.16 0.86
N PHE A 172 15.33 7.10 -0.02
CA PHE A 172 16.26 7.68 -0.98
C PHE A 172 17.33 8.52 -0.29
N LEU A 173 16.98 9.29 0.74
CA LEU A 173 17.96 10.05 1.53
C LEU A 173 19.00 9.13 2.18
N GLU A 174 18.56 8.04 2.82
CA GLU A 174 19.45 7.04 3.41
C GLU A 174 20.33 6.37 2.35
N ALA A 175 19.79 6.11 1.17
CA ALA A 175 20.54 5.55 0.05
C ALA A 175 21.53 6.53 -0.61
N GLY A 176 21.63 7.78 -0.12
CA GLY A 176 22.45 8.83 -0.74
C GLY A 176 21.89 9.37 -2.06
N GLN A 177 20.60 9.13 -2.36
CA GLN A 177 19.92 9.52 -3.59
C GLN A 177 19.14 10.83 -3.42
N LEU A 178 19.85 11.90 -3.05
CA LEU A 178 19.25 13.20 -2.73
C LEU A 178 18.43 13.80 -3.89
N GLU A 179 18.93 13.72 -5.12
CA GLU A 179 18.23 14.26 -6.29
C GLU A 179 16.91 13.54 -6.57
N GLU A 180 16.84 12.24 -6.25
CA GLU A 180 15.61 11.46 -6.39
C GLU A 180 14.56 11.87 -5.34
N ALA A 181 15.00 12.07 -4.09
CA ALA A 181 14.17 12.62 -3.03
C ALA A 181 13.62 14.00 -3.39
N LYS A 182 14.47 14.88 -3.95
CA LYS A 182 14.07 16.23 -4.41
C LYS A 182 13.06 16.16 -5.55
N ARG A 183 13.29 15.30 -6.54
CA ARG A 183 12.37 15.10 -7.68
C ARG A 183 10.96 14.70 -7.22
N LEU A 184 10.85 13.86 -6.19
CA LEU A 184 9.55 13.52 -5.59
C LEU A 184 8.88 14.74 -4.96
N LEU A 185 9.64 15.58 -4.25
CA LEU A 185 9.14 16.79 -3.60
C LEU A 185 8.74 17.91 -4.57
N SER A 186 9.44 18.06 -5.70
CA SER A 186 9.20 19.15 -6.67
C SER A 186 7.76 19.20 -7.21
N SER A 187 7.02 18.10 -7.09
CA SER A 187 5.62 18.00 -7.51
C SER A 187 4.59 18.26 -6.40
N ARG A 188 5.02 18.60 -5.17
CA ARG A 188 4.18 18.58 -3.96
C ARG A 188 4.26 19.86 -3.12
N SER A 189 3.13 20.55 -2.99
CA SER A 189 2.97 21.72 -2.11
C SER A 189 2.31 21.42 -0.76
N ASP A 190 1.67 20.27 -0.59
CA ASP A 190 0.90 19.94 0.61
C ASP A 190 1.78 19.62 1.85
N SER A 191 1.14 19.61 3.03
CA SER A 191 1.74 19.34 4.33
C SER A 191 2.01 17.84 4.58
N SER A 192 1.47 16.96 3.72
CA SER A 192 1.60 15.51 3.90
C SER A 192 3.02 14.99 3.68
N VAL A 193 3.87 15.79 3.03
CA VAL A 193 5.29 15.51 2.77
C VAL A 193 6.24 16.39 3.59
N SER A 194 5.74 17.15 4.59
CA SER A 194 6.58 18.10 5.34
C SER A 194 7.77 17.43 6.03
N THR A 195 7.64 16.22 6.57
CA THR A 195 8.78 15.46 7.11
C THR A 195 9.88 15.26 6.05
N GLY A 196 9.50 14.93 4.82
CA GLY A 196 10.44 14.77 3.71
C GLY A 196 11.08 16.09 3.29
N LYS A 197 10.31 17.19 3.25
CA LYS A 197 10.82 18.54 2.94
C LYS A 197 11.87 18.99 3.95
N ILE A 198 11.57 18.84 5.25
CA ILE A 198 12.49 19.19 6.33
C ILE A 198 13.74 18.32 6.24
N ALA A 199 13.58 16.99 6.10
CA ALA A 199 14.71 16.08 5.99
C ALA A 199 15.63 16.41 4.81
N VAL A 200 15.08 16.74 3.63
CA VAL A 200 15.87 17.17 2.47
C VAL A 200 16.61 18.48 2.76
N ALA A 201 15.93 19.48 3.32
CA ALA A 201 16.56 20.75 3.68
C ALA A 201 17.71 20.56 4.68
N LEU A 202 17.53 19.69 5.69
CA LEU A 202 18.58 19.33 6.65
C LEU A 202 19.76 18.61 5.99
N CYS A 203 19.53 17.74 5.01
CA CYS A 203 20.59 17.08 4.24
C CYS A 203 21.40 18.07 3.38
N GLU A 204 20.76 19.14 2.93
CA GLU A 204 21.38 20.22 2.14
C GLU A 204 21.92 21.36 3.02
N GLU A 205 21.91 21.19 4.34
CA GLU A 205 22.34 22.21 5.32
C GLU A 205 21.59 23.55 5.21
N ARG A 206 20.38 23.52 4.64
CA ARG A 206 19.48 24.68 4.51
C ARG A 206 18.65 24.82 5.78
N TRP A 207 19.31 25.22 6.87
CA TRP A 207 18.72 25.25 8.22
C TRP A 207 17.50 26.18 8.31
N ASP A 208 17.56 27.36 7.70
CA ASP A 208 16.43 28.32 7.69
C ASP A 208 15.19 27.75 6.99
N ASP A 209 15.39 27.03 5.88
CA ASP A 209 14.32 26.36 5.14
C ASP A 209 13.70 25.24 5.97
N ALA A 210 14.54 24.43 6.63
CA ALA A 210 14.10 23.34 7.50
C ALA A 210 13.27 23.88 8.69
N LEU A 211 13.74 24.95 9.34
CA LEU A 211 13.06 25.60 10.45
C LEU A 211 11.73 26.23 10.01
N SER A 212 11.74 26.97 8.90
CA SER A 212 10.54 27.60 8.34
C SER A 212 9.47 26.55 7.98
N GLU A 213 9.88 25.44 7.37
CA GLU A 213 8.99 24.34 7.03
C GLU A 213 8.42 23.65 8.28
N ALA A 214 9.25 23.41 9.30
CA ALA A 214 8.80 22.80 10.54
C ALA A 214 7.72 23.67 11.24
N LYS A 215 7.95 24.98 11.34
CA LYS A 215 6.98 25.94 11.90
C LYS A 215 5.69 25.97 11.10
N ARG A 216 5.79 26.06 9.77
CA ARG A 216 4.64 26.02 8.85
C ARG A 216 3.82 24.75 9.03
N ALA A 217 4.48 23.59 9.09
CA ALA A 217 3.82 22.31 9.22
C ALA A 217 3.12 22.16 10.59
N LEU A 218 3.75 22.57 11.69
CA LEU A 218 3.11 22.48 13.02
C LEU A 218 1.90 23.39 13.19
N ALA A 219 1.88 24.53 12.48
CA ALA A 219 0.75 25.46 12.43
C ALA A 219 -0.40 24.96 11.52
N ALA A 220 -0.13 24.04 10.59
CA ALA A 220 -1.13 23.51 9.68
C ALA A 220 -2.08 22.53 10.39
N SER A 221 -3.39 22.71 10.16
CA SER A 221 -4.44 21.89 10.79
C SER A 221 -4.57 20.49 10.18
N ASP A 222 -3.99 20.28 9.00
CA ASP A 222 -4.07 19.03 8.23
C ASP A 222 -2.86 18.11 8.44
N VAL A 223 -1.87 18.51 9.25
CA VAL A 223 -0.75 17.65 9.62
C VAL A 223 -1.23 16.50 10.51
N LEU A 224 -0.86 15.29 10.12
CA LEU A 224 -1.13 14.08 10.89
C LEU A 224 -0.53 14.19 12.29
N LYS A 225 -1.33 13.88 13.31
CA LYS A 225 -0.92 13.95 14.72
C LYS A 225 0.34 13.13 14.99
N GLU A 226 0.46 11.99 14.33
CA GLU A 226 1.58 11.06 14.42
C GLU A 226 2.88 11.62 13.83
N SER A 227 2.79 12.56 12.89
CA SER A 227 3.95 13.20 12.25
C SER A 227 4.48 14.40 13.03
N ARG A 228 3.64 15.03 13.86
CA ARG A 228 3.98 16.23 14.63
C ARG A 228 5.26 16.08 15.47
N PRO A 229 5.45 15.01 16.28
CA PRO A 229 6.67 14.87 17.06
C PRO A 229 7.93 14.75 16.19
N THR A 230 7.85 14.05 15.06
CA THR A 230 8.97 13.95 14.12
C THR A 230 9.30 15.30 13.50
N ILE A 231 8.29 16.06 13.08
CA ILE A 231 8.46 17.42 12.54
C ILE A 231 9.11 18.32 13.60
N ALA A 232 8.64 18.26 14.85
CA ALA A 232 9.18 19.06 15.94
C ALA A 232 10.64 18.72 16.26
N ALA A 233 11.01 17.44 16.28
CA ALA A 233 12.39 17.02 16.50
C ALA A 233 13.34 17.51 15.39
N LEU A 234 12.93 17.38 14.13
CA LEU A 234 13.72 17.88 13.00
C LEU A 234 13.81 19.43 13.01
N GLY A 235 12.73 20.11 13.38
CA GLY A 235 12.70 21.57 13.57
C GLY A 235 13.61 22.03 14.71
N LEU A 236 13.62 21.30 15.83
CA LEU A 236 14.50 21.55 16.97
C LEU A 236 15.98 21.47 16.57
N PHE A 237 16.35 20.48 15.74
CA PHE A 237 17.70 20.38 15.21
C PHE A 237 18.08 21.62 14.39
N ALA A 238 17.20 22.08 13.50
CA ALA A 238 17.43 23.29 12.71
C ALA A 238 17.55 24.55 13.59
N ALA A 239 16.66 24.69 14.58
CA ALA A 239 16.70 25.81 15.54
C ALA A 239 18.02 25.86 16.31
N LYS A 240 18.51 24.71 16.80
CA LYS A 240 19.81 24.59 17.48
C LYS A 240 20.99 24.96 16.58
N LYS A 241 20.94 24.60 15.29
CA LYS A 241 21.98 25.00 14.32
C LYS A 241 22.00 26.50 14.07
N LEU A 242 20.86 27.16 14.17
CA LEU A 242 20.70 28.60 13.97
C LEU A 242 20.82 29.43 15.27
N GLY A 243 20.86 28.78 16.44
CA GLY A 243 20.86 29.46 17.74
C GLY A 243 19.54 30.19 18.07
N GLN A 244 18.41 29.69 17.56
CA GLN A 244 17.08 30.30 17.72
C GLN A 244 16.39 29.78 18.99
N ALA A 245 16.82 30.26 20.16
CA ALA A 245 16.39 29.76 21.47
C ALA A 245 14.86 29.79 21.71
N ASP A 246 14.16 30.80 21.17
CA ASP A 246 12.70 30.86 21.27
C ASP A 246 12.01 29.74 20.49
N ASP A 247 12.50 29.43 19.28
CA ASP A 247 11.98 28.34 18.46
C ASP A 247 12.34 26.97 19.07
N GLU A 248 13.53 26.83 19.66
CA GLU A 248 13.92 25.61 20.40
C GLU A 248 12.89 25.27 21.48
N ARG A 249 12.54 26.24 22.33
CA ARG A 249 11.55 26.05 23.40
C ARG A 249 10.19 25.61 22.85
N VAL A 250 9.73 26.20 21.75
CA VAL A 250 8.45 25.82 21.12
C VAL A 250 8.46 24.36 20.68
N PHE A 251 9.56 23.88 20.08
CA PHE A 251 9.65 22.47 19.67
C PHE A 251 9.80 21.53 20.86
N GLU A 252 10.54 21.92 21.91
CA GLU A 252 10.67 21.15 23.14
C GLU A 252 9.31 20.98 23.85
N GLU A 253 8.47 22.02 23.87
CA GLU A 253 7.11 21.93 24.39
C GLU A 253 6.25 20.92 23.61
N VAL A 254 6.37 20.89 22.27
CA VAL A 254 5.68 19.91 21.44
C VAL A 254 6.14 18.49 21.75
N LEU A 255 7.45 18.28 21.90
CA LEU A 255 8.03 16.97 22.22
C LEU A 255 7.73 16.51 23.66
N ALA A 256 7.61 17.44 24.60
CA ALA A 256 7.19 17.16 25.97
C ALA A 256 5.72 16.69 26.00
N ALA A 257 4.85 17.33 25.21
CA ALA A 257 3.46 16.93 25.09
C ALA A 257 3.27 15.62 24.28
N GLN A 258 4.11 15.40 23.26
CA GLN A 258 4.04 14.25 22.36
C GLN A 258 5.46 13.70 22.14
N PRO A 259 5.89 12.72 22.96
CA PRO A 259 7.23 12.15 22.83
C PRO A 259 7.43 11.44 21.49
N LEU A 260 8.68 11.44 21.04
CA LEU A 260 9.06 10.82 19.78
C LEU A 260 8.87 9.28 19.81
N GLY A 261 8.07 8.77 18.88
CA GLY A 261 7.85 7.34 18.71
C GLY A 261 9.13 6.57 18.38
N LYS A 262 9.16 5.27 18.70
CA LYS A 262 10.32 4.39 18.44
C LYS A 262 10.72 4.39 16.96
N LEU A 263 9.76 4.29 16.05
CA LEU A 263 10.00 4.32 14.60
C LEU A 263 10.76 5.56 14.16
N ALA A 264 10.42 6.74 14.67
CA ALA A 264 11.10 7.97 14.27
C ALA A 264 12.54 8.01 14.82
N ARG A 265 12.74 7.64 16.10
CA ARG A 265 14.07 7.56 16.73
C ARG A 265 15.02 6.61 16.00
N GLU A 266 14.50 5.45 15.59
CA GLU A 266 15.27 4.41 14.92
C GLU A 266 15.26 4.53 13.40
N ASN A 267 14.73 5.63 12.84
CA ASN A 267 14.67 5.82 11.39
C ASN A 267 16.07 6.11 10.83
N PRO A 268 16.66 5.22 10.00
CA PRO A 268 18.03 5.38 9.51
C PRO A 268 18.32 6.76 8.88
N ALA A 269 17.38 7.28 8.11
CA ALA A 269 17.53 8.56 7.41
C ALA A 269 17.49 9.79 8.34
N LEU A 270 16.84 9.65 9.50
CA LEU A 270 16.55 10.77 10.41
C LEU A 270 17.40 10.73 11.67
N THR A 271 17.89 9.59 12.13
CA THR A 271 18.59 9.44 13.43
C THR A 271 19.72 10.45 13.64
N ARG A 272 20.40 10.91 12.57
CA ARG A 272 21.44 11.96 12.66
C ARG A 272 20.94 13.37 12.97
N PHE A 273 19.63 13.60 12.92
CA PHE A 273 18.96 14.88 13.11
C PHE A 273 18.01 14.89 14.33
N LEU A 274 17.95 13.80 15.09
CA LEU A 274 17.03 13.58 16.21
C LEU A 274 17.82 13.48 17.52
#